data_AF-A0A353B526-F1
#
_entry.id   AF-A0A353B526-F1
#
_cell.length_a   1.000
_cell.length_b   1.000
_cell.length_c   1.000
_cell.angle_alpha   90.00
_cell.angle_beta   90.00
_cell.angle_gamma   90.00
#
_symmetry.space_group_name_H-M   'P 1'
#
loop_
_entity.id
_entity.type
_entity.pdbx_description
1 polymer ?
#
loop_
_entity_poly.entity_id
_entity_poly.type
_entity_poly.pdbx_seq_one_letter_code
_entity_poly.pdbx_strand_id
1 'polypeptide(L)'
;DGLWINYWVAAASRGVAVRSIHEHRDSLDSASRETLAKLLVSEVEPIEAVDEREKQWVLNSSWHSKLVFLLTRFYEESVSDSVFSVHAANLREVALNRLLAIELAIDDAIENGDALSRLTDLKWFVAEDLIDPYAGNDQLFRFRNDQHGTVVYSVGPDGEDDGGQEFWHMVMSSEGVDLEVETFMSDPEQAP
;
A
#
# COMPACT_ATOMS: atom_id res chain seq x y z
N ASP A 1 -16.89 -0.91 18.65
CA ASP A 1 -16.16 -1.24 17.41
C ASP A 1 -15.74 -0.01 16.59
N GLY A 2 -16.56 1.04 16.45
CA GLY A 2 -16.18 2.22 15.64
C GLY A 2 -14.92 3.02 16.08
N LEU A 3 -14.48 2.93 17.34
CA LEU A 3 -13.25 3.61 17.79
C LEU A 3 -11.99 2.98 17.19
N TRP A 4 -11.98 1.65 17.02
CA TRP A 4 -10.86 0.92 16.44
C TRP A 4 -10.75 1.19 14.94
N ILE A 5 -11.89 1.26 14.24
CA ILE A 5 -11.94 1.66 12.84
C ILE A 5 -11.36 3.06 12.67
N ASN A 6 -11.78 4.04 13.47
CA ASN A 6 -11.24 5.40 13.39
C ASN A 6 -9.73 5.46 13.70
N TYR A 7 -9.26 4.66 14.66
CA TYR A 7 -7.84 4.56 14.98
C TYR A 7 -7.03 3.98 13.80
N TRP A 8 -7.52 2.90 13.19
CA TRP A 8 -6.86 2.29 12.04
C TRP A 8 -6.89 3.16 10.80
N VAL A 9 -7.96 3.90 10.57
CA VAL A 9 -8.06 4.88 9.49
C VAL A 9 -7.06 6.03 9.69
N ALA A 10 -6.95 6.54 10.92
CA ALA A 10 -5.99 7.58 11.26
C ALA A 10 -4.53 7.11 11.22
N ALA A 11 -4.28 5.83 11.44
CA ALA A 11 -2.93 5.25 11.38
C ALA A 11 -2.58 4.70 9.98
N ALA A 12 -3.58 4.32 9.17
CA ALA A 12 -3.41 3.90 7.76
C ALA A 12 -3.06 5.10 6.88
N SER A 13 -3.64 6.26 7.16
CA SER A 13 -3.26 7.54 6.54
C SER A 13 -1.85 8.04 6.89
N ARG A 14 -1.05 7.25 7.62
CA ARG A 14 0.35 7.55 7.97
C ARG A 14 1.30 6.37 7.69
N GLY A 15 0.83 5.34 6.98
CA GLY A 15 1.58 4.11 6.74
C GLY A 15 1.89 3.25 7.98
N VAL A 16 1.46 3.67 9.18
CA VAL A 16 1.76 2.97 10.45
C VAL A 16 0.77 1.82 10.70
N ALA A 17 -0.45 1.89 10.15
CA ALA A 17 -1.47 0.87 10.40
C ALA A 17 -1.44 -0.34 9.46
N VAL A 18 -0.76 -0.29 8.31
CA VAL A 18 -0.82 -1.40 7.32
C VAL A 18 -0.51 -2.74 7.99
N ARG A 19 0.56 -2.78 8.78
CA ARG A 19 0.93 -3.94 9.58
C ARG A 19 -0.14 -4.33 10.60
N SER A 20 -0.66 -3.37 11.36
CA SER A 20 -1.68 -3.64 12.38
C SER A 20 -2.99 -4.14 11.78
N ILE A 21 -3.40 -3.61 10.63
CA ILE A 21 -4.60 -4.04 9.91
C ILE A 21 -4.38 -5.47 9.41
N HIS A 22 -3.25 -5.73 8.75
CA HIS A 22 -2.90 -7.06 8.28
C HIS A 22 -2.89 -8.10 9.41
N GLU A 23 -2.34 -7.76 10.59
CA GLU A 23 -2.31 -8.63 11.78
C GLU A 23 -3.70 -8.97 12.36
N HIS A 24 -4.74 -8.16 12.07
CA HIS A 24 -6.07 -8.32 12.65
C HIS A 24 -7.17 -8.51 11.60
N ARG A 25 -6.82 -8.68 10.32
CA ARG A 25 -7.78 -8.76 9.20
C ARG A 25 -8.81 -9.88 9.37
N ASP A 26 -8.38 -11.01 9.92
CA ASP A 26 -9.23 -12.19 10.16
C ASP A 26 -10.33 -11.93 11.20
N SER A 27 -10.14 -10.91 12.04
CA SER A 27 -11.13 -10.49 13.05
C SER A 27 -12.17 -9.49 12.53
N LEU A 28 -11.97 -8.97 11.32
CA LEU A 28 -12.89 -8.03 10.69
C LEU A 28 -14.03 -8.78 9.99
N ASP A 29 -15.25 -8.28 10.13
CA ASP A 29 -16.38 -8.72 9.31
C ASP A 29 -16.31 -8.12 7.89
N SER A 30 -17.04 -8.72 6.96
CA SER A 30 -17.13 -8.30 5.55
C SER A 30 -17.39 -6.78 5.38
N ALA A 31 -18.35 -6.23 6.14
CA ALA A 31 -18.68 -4.80 6.06
C ALA A 31 -17.54 -3.88 6.54
N SER A 32 -16.80 -4.30 7.57
CA SER A 32 -15.64 -3.58 8.09
C SER A 32 -14.46 -3.65 7.12
N ARG A 33 -14.24 -4.81 6.49
CA ARG A 33 -13.22 -4.99 5.45
C ARG A 33 -13.51 -4.11 4.23
N GLU A 34 -14.75 -4.09 3.74
CA GLU A 34 -15.16 -3.24 2.63
C GLU A 34 -14.92 -1.76 2.94
N THR A 35 -15.35 -1.32 4.13
CA THR A 35 -15.17 0.06 4.57
C THR A 35 -13.69 0.43 4.64
N LEU A 36 -12.87 -0.46 5.21
CA LEU A 36 -11.44 -0.24 5.35
C LEU A 36 -10.72 -0.23 4.00
N ALA A 37 -11.06 -1.15 3.10
CA ALA A 37 -10.54 -1.20 1.73
C ALA A 37 -10.83 0.10 0.98
N LYS A 38 -12.06 0.61 1.05
CA LYS A 38 -12.43 1.90 0.44
C LYS A 38 -11.65 3.07 1.01
N LEU A 39 -11.35 3.05 2.31
CA LEU A 39 -10.56 4.10 2.97
C LEU A 39 -9.07 4.02 2.61
N LEU A 40 -8.52 2.81 2.48
CA LEU A 40 -7.14 2.58 2.06
C LEU A 40 -6.88 3.03 0.62
N VAL A 41 -7.88 2.94 -0.26
CA VAL A 41 -7.77 3.37 -1.65
C VAL A 41 -8.23 4.80 -1.89
N SER A 42 -9.03 5.37 -0.97
CA SER A 42 -9.46 6.77 -1.07
C SER A 42 -8.25 7.69 -1.24
N GLU A 43 -8.36 8.60 -2.22
CA GLU A 43 -7.22 9.39 -2.72
C GLU A 43 -6.43 10.02 -1.57
N VAL A 44 -5.18 9.57 -1.44
CA VAL A 44 -4.16 10.32 -0.69
C VAL A 44 -3.99 11.63 -1.44
N GLU A 45 -4.28 12.74 -0.76
CA GLU A 45 -4.09 14.10 -1.30
C GLU A 45 -2.70 14.17 -1.98
N PRO A 46 -2.60 14.58 -3.26
CA PRO A 46 -1.32 14.65 -3.95
C PRO A 46 -0.30 15.41 -3.09
N ILE A 47 0.94 14.93 -3.03
CA ILE A 47 1.92 15.51 -2.11
C ILE A 47 2.17 17.00 -2.41
N GLU A 48 2.02 17.41 -3.67
CA GLU A 48 2.09 18.80 -4.09
C GLU A 48 0.92 19.63 -3.53
N ALA A 49 -0.27 19.04 -3.44
CA ALA A 49 -1.44 19.67 -2.82
C ALA A 49 -1.29 19.75 -1.31
N VAL A 50 -0.72 18.71 -0.66
CA VAL A 50 -0.37 18.75 0.77
C VAL A 50 0.68 19.84 1.04
N ASP A 51 1.76 19.87 0.27
CA ASP A 51 2.85 20.86 0.40
C ASP A 51 2.32 22.29 0.17
N GLU A 52 1.49 22.50 -0.84
CA GLU A 52 0.87 23.81 -1.07
C GLU A 52 -0.09 24.20 0.08
N ARG A 53 -0.90 23.26 0.58
CA ARG A 53 -1.77 23.50 1.73
C ARG A 53 -0.98 23.83 2.99
N GLU A 54 0.11 23.13 3.26
CA GLU A 54 1.00 23.41 4.38
C GLU A 54 1.69 24.78 4.23
N LYS A 55 2.18 25.13 3.03
CA LYS A 55 2.70 26.47 2.73
C LYS A 55 1.65 27.54 3.05
N GLN A 56 0.43 27.37 2.55
CA GLN A 56 -0.65 28.33 2.81
C GLN A 56 -0.98 28.43 4.31
N TRP A 57 -0.99 27.31 5.02
CA TRP A 57 -1.21 27.30 6.47
C TRP A 57 -0.11 28.05 7.22
N VAL A 58 1.15 27.82 6.87
CA VAL A 58 2.30 28.53 7.43
C VAL A 58 2.24 30.03 7.10
N LEU A 59 1.91 30.40 5.87
CA LEU A 59 1.79 31.80 5.45
C LEU A 59 0.68 32.55 6.21
N ASN A 60 -0.35 31.82 6.66
CA ASN A 60 -1.45 32.35 7.47
C ASN A 60 -1.22 32.22 8.99
N SER A 61 -0.10 31.62 9.41
CA SER A 61 0.23 31.40 10.82
C SER A 61 1.10 32.52 11.42
N SER A 62 1.51 32.36 12.69
CA SER A 62 2.31 33.35 13.41
C SER A 62 3.71 33.54 12.80
N TRP A 63 4.38 34.65 13.10
CA TRP A 63 5.74 34.92 12.60
C TRP A 63 6.78 33.87 13.03
N HIS A 64 6.60 33.22 14.19
CA HIS A 64 7.45 32.13 14.63
C HIS A 64 7.32 30.91 13.72
N SER A 65 6.10 30.53 13.35
CA SER A 65 5.82 29.42 12.44
C SER A 65 6.40 29.67 11.05
N LYS A 66 6.33 30.92 10.57
CA LYS A 66 6.98 31.35 9.32
C LYS A 66 8.50 31.24 9.39
N LEU A 67 9.11 31.64 10.51
CA LEU A 67 10.56 31.55 10.73
C LEU A 67 11.05 30.10 10.78
N VAL A 68 10.34 29.24 11.51
CA VAL A 68 10.65 27.80 11.58
C VAL A 68 10.59 27.18 10.18
N PHE A 69 9.50 27.42 9.44
CA PHE A 69 9.37 26.93 8.07
C PHE A 69 10.51 27.40 7.14
N LEU A 70 10.88 28.68 7.19
CA LEU A 70 12.01 29.20 6.41
C LEU A 70 13.35 28.55 6.77
N LEU A 71 13.58 28.28 8.06
CA LEU A 71 14.79 27.61 8.52
C LEU A 71 14.84 26.14 8.08
N THR A 72 13.71 25.42 8.14
CA THR A 72 13.61 24.04 7.64
C THR A 72 13.90 23.99 6.15
N ARG A 73 13.28 24.89 5.36
CA ARG A 73 13.47 24.93 3.92
C ARG A 73 14.88 25.30 3.48
N PHE A 74 15.52 26.23 4.20
CA PHE A 74 16.91 26.60 3.95
C PHE A 74 17.87 25.44 4.24
N TYR A 75 17.50 24.55 5.17
CA TYR A 75 18.26 23.33 5.44
C TYR A 75 18.00 22.26 4.35
N GLU A 76 16.77 22.15 3.85
CA GLU A 76 16.35 21.21 2.80
C GLU A 76 16.87 21.55 1.40
N GLU A 77 17.09 22.83 1.05
CA GLU A 77 17.74 23.21 -0.23
C GLU A 77 19.17 22.66 -0.37
N SER A 78 19.77 22.19 0.73
CA SER A 78 21.06 21.48 0.73
C SER A 78 20.93 19.99 0.36
N VAL A 79 19.72 19.45 0.21
CA VAL A 79 19.42 18.02 0.12
C VAL A 79 18.47 17.75 -1.04
N SER A 80 18.95 17.88 -2.28
CA SER A 80 18.19 17.50 -3.49
C SER A 80 17.78 16.02 -3.51
N ASP A 81 18.45 15.17 -2.73
CA ASP A 81 18.12 13.75 -2.57
C ASP A 81 16.82 13.51 -1.77
N SER A 82 16.33 14.51 -1.03
CA SER A 82 15.14 14.37 -0.18
C SER A 82 13.83 14.28 -0.97
N VAL A 83 13.69 15.02 -2.07
CA VAL A 83 12.44 15.06 -2.86
C VAL A 83 12.20 13.73 -3.59
N PHE A 84 13.25 13.13 -4.17
CA PHE A 84 13.17 11.80 -4.76
C PHE A 84 12.84 10.73 -3.71
N SER A 85 13.42 10.84 -2.50
CA SER A 85 13.09 9.95 -1.38
C SER A 85 11.64 10.06 -0.94
N VAL A 86 11.07 11.27 -0.94
CA VAL A 86 9.68 11.51 -0.51
C VAL A 86 8.68 11.01 -1.54
N HIS A 87 8.92 11.26 -2.84
CA HIS A 87 8.06 10.73 -3.90
C HIS A 87 8.06 9.19 -3.92
N ALA A 88 9.24 8.57 -3.82
CA ALA A 88 9.37 7.11 -3.77
C ALA A 88 8.69 6.52 -2.52
N ALA A 89 8.77 7.19 -1.36
CA ALA A 89 8.07 6.79 -0.15
C ALA A 89 6.55 6.87 -0.31
N ASN A 90 6.04 7.92 -0.96
CA ASN A 90 4.61 8.08 -1.22
C ASN A 90 4.08 6.99 -2.16
N LEU A 91 4.76 6.74 -3.29
CA LEU A 91 4.35 5.66 -4.21
C LEU A 91 4.32 4.29 -3.51
N ARG A 92 5.29 4.05 -2.62
CA ARG A 92 5.35 2.81 -1.83
C ARG A 92 4.16 2.70 -0.89
N GLU A 93 3.84 3.77 -0.17
CA GLU A 93 2.69 3.81 0.74
C GLU A 93 1.38 3.58 -0.03
N VAL A 94 1.20 4.23 -1.18
CA VAL A 94 0.03 4.03 -2.05
C VAL A 94 -0.06 2.57 -2.52
N ALA A 95 1.06 1.99 -2.99
CA ALA A 95 1.10 0.60 -3.44
C ALA A 95 0.71 -0.37 -2.31
N LEU A 96 1.27 -0.19 -1.12
CA LEU A 96 0.99 -1.04 0.04
C LEU A 96 -0.46 -0.92 0.52
N ASN A 97 -0.99 0.29 0.59
CA ASN A 97 -2.38 0.51 0.98
C ASN A 97 -3.36 -0.14 -0.01
N ARG A 98 -3.10 0.01 -1.32
CA ARG A 98 -3.91 -0.63 -2.37
C ARG A 98 -3.80 -2.15 -2.34
N LEU A 99 -2.60 -2.71 -2.17
CA LEU A 99 -2.40 -4.15 -2.02
C LEU A 99 -3.16 -4.72 -0.83
N LEU A 100 -3.09 -4.06 0.33
CA LEU A 100 -3.86 -4.46 1.51
C LEU A 100 -5.38 -4.35 1.27
N ALA A 101 -5.84 -3.31 0.57
CA ALA A 101 -7.25 -3.19 0.23
C ALA A 101 -7.70 -4.35 -0.69
N ILE A 102 -6.88 -4.68 -1.69
CA ILE A 102 -7.12 -5.79 -2.62
C ILE A 102 -7.14 -7.13 -1.87
N GLU A 103 -6.21 -7.37 -0.94
CA GLU A 103 -6.20 -8.54 -0.06
C GLU A 103 -7.53 -8.71 0.68
N LEU A 104 -7.99 -7.65 1.36
CA LEU A 104 -9.26 -7.68 2.09
C LEU A 104 -10.46 -8.03 1.20
N ALA A 105 -10.44 -7.58 -0.06
CA ALA A 105 -11.50 -7.87 -1.03
C ALA A 105 -11.42 -9.31 -1.58
N ILE A 106 -10.21 -9.83 -1.74
CA ILE A 106 -9.99 -11.24 -2.12
C ILE A 106 -10.50 -12.16 -1.01
N ASP A 107 -10.16 -11.85 0.26
CA ASP A 107 -10.64 -12.63 1.41
C ASP A 107 -12.18 -12.68 1.46
N ASP A 108 -12.84 -11.53 1.29
CA ASP A 108 -14.30 -11.46 1.22
C ASP A 108 -14.89 -12.24 0.03
N ALA A 109 -14.29 -12.11 -1.16
CA ALA A 109 -14.74 -12.86 -2.34
C ALA A 109 -14.64 -14.38 -2.12
N ILE A 110 -13.53 -14.85 -1.53
CA ILE A 110 -13.30 -16.27 -1.24
C ILE A 110 -14.30 -16.76 -0.19
N GLU A 111 -14.50 -16.02 0.90
CA GLU A 111 -15.48 -16.38 1.95
C GLU A 111 -16.91 -16.49 1.40
N ASN A 112 -17.24 -15.69 0.39
CA ASN A 112 -18.54 -15.71 -0.28
C ASN A 112 -18.62 -16.71 -1.47
N GLY A 113 -17.52 -17.42 -1.77
CA GLY A 113 -17.45 -18.38 -2.87
C GLY A 113 -17.45 -17.75 -4.27
N ASP A 114 -17.09 -16.48 -4.38
CA ASP A 114 -16.91 -15.80 -5.66
C ASP A 114 -15.64 -16.32 -6.36
N ALA A 115 -15.75 -16.72 -7.63
CA ALA A 115 -14.61 -17.16 -8.42
C ALA A 115 -13.87 -15.95 -9.00
N LEU A 116 -12.58 -15.80 -8.65
CA LEU A 116 -11.73 -14.72 -9.15
C LEU A 116 -10.84 -15.22 -10.29
N SER A 117 -11.01 -14.64 -11.48
CA SER A 117 -10.15 -14.91 -12.64
C SER A 117 -9.18 -13.76 -12.94
N ARG A 118 -9.48 -12.56 -12.43
CA ARG A 118 -8.74 -11.31 -12.62
C ARG A 118 -9.11 -10.30 -11.53
N LEU A 119 -8.27 -9.30 -11.29
CA LEU A 119 -8.53 -8.25 -10.28
C LEU A 119 -9.82 -7.47 -10.52
N THR A 120 -10.21 -7.27 -11.78
CA THR A 120 -11.44 -6.53 -12.12
C THR A 120 -12.72 -7.28 -11.76
N ASP A 121 -12.61 -8.51 -11.26
CA ASP A 121 -13.76 -9.27 -10.74
C ASP A 121 -14.09 -8.85 -9.29
N LEU A 122 -13.21 -8.10 -8.61
CA LEU A 122 -13.43 -7.59 -7.25
C LEU A 122 -14.52 -6.50 -7.23
N LYS A 123 -15.55 -6.70 -6.40
CA LYS A 123 -16.76 -5.86 -6.36
C LYS A 123 -16.55 -4.48 -5.73
N TRP A 124 -15.49 -4.31 -4.94
CA TRP A 124 -15.29 -3.11 -4.12
C TRP A 124 -14.59 -1.97 -4.85
N PHE A 125 -13.98 -2.26 -6.00
CA PHE A 125 -13.05 -1.37 -6.68
C PHE A 125 -13.54 -0.98 -8.07
N VAL A 126 -13.17 0.23 -8.49
CA VAL A 126 -13.17 0.60 -9.91
C VAL A 126 -11.81 0.26 -10.53
N ALA A 127 -11.66 0.36 -11.85
CA ALA A 127 -10.42 -0.03 -12.51
C ALA A 127 -9.23 0.84 -12.07
N GLU A 128 -9.49 2.11 -11.79
CA GLU A 128 -8.50 3.12 -11.39
C GLU A 128 -7.87 2.83 -10.03
N ASP A 129 -8.65 2.21 -9.12
CA ASP A 129 -8.21 1.77 -7.80
C ASP A 129 -7.16 0.65 -7.87
N LEU A 130 -7.19 -0.11 -8.97
CA LEU A 130 -6.38 -1.30 -9.20
C LEU A 130 -5.10 -0.99 -10.00
N ILE A 131 -4.88 0.27 -10.38
CA ILE A 131 -3.65 0.69 -11.06
C ILE A 131 -2.49 0.60 -10.07
N ASP A 132 -1.41 -0.05 -10.49
CA ASP A 132 -0.18 -0.10 -9.74
C ASP A 132 0.56 1.25 -9.92
N PRO A 133 0.85 2.00 -8.84
CA PRO A 133 1.51 3.30 -8.93
C PRO A 133 2.92 3.23 -9.54
N TYR A 134 3.52 2.04 -9.59
CA TYR A 134 4.82 1.82 -10.23
C TYR A 134 4.73 1.33 -11.68
N ALA A 135 3.63 0.66 -12.04
CA ALA A 135 3.44 0.15 -13.39
C ALA A 135 2.86 1.27 -14.28
N GLY A 136 3.74 2.04 -14.92
CA GLY A 136 3.31 3.11 -15.83
C GLY A 136 2.33 2.65 -16.92
N ASN A 137 1.65 3.61 -17.58
CA ASN A 137 0.59 3.37 -18.57
C ASN A 137 -0.68 2.69 -18.00
N ASP A 138 -1.10 3.10 -16.80
CA ASP A 138 -2.35 2.65 -16.17
C ASP A 138 -2.43 1.12 -16.03
N GLN A 139 -1.27 0.46 -15.87
CA GLN A 139 -1.22 -0.98 -15.69
C GLN A 139 -1.70 -1.35 -14.29
N LEU A 140 -2.48 -2.42 -14.22
CA LEU A 140 -2.98 -2.92 -12.94
C LEU A 140 -1.88 -3.64 -12.16
N PHE A 141 -2.10 -3.79 -10.85
CA PHE A 141 -1.37 -4.78 -10.06
C PHE A 141 -1.35 -6.14 -10.76
N ARG A 142 -0.26 -6.88 -10.60
CA ARG A 142 -0.14 -8.21 -11.17
C ARG A 142 -0.97 -9.18 -10.36
N PHE A 143 -1.65 -10.08 -11.06
CA PHE A 143 -2.53 -11.08 -10.46
C PHE A 143 -2.30 -12.41 -11.15
N ARG A 144 -2.15 -13.47 -10.34
CA ARG A 144 -2.14 -14.84 -10.82
C ARG A 144 -2.78 -15.76 -9.79
N ASN A 145 -3.39 -16.83 -10.29
CA ASN A 145 -3.77 -17.97 -9.46
C ASN A 145 -2.76 -19.09 -9.73
N ASP A 146 -2.25 -19.71 -8.67
CA ASP A 146 -1.41 -20.90 -8.75
C ASP A 146 -1.91 -21.98 -7.77
N GLN A 147 -1.15 -23.07 -7.64
CA GLN A 147 -1.51 -24.19 -6.76
C GLN A 147 -1.48 -23.85 -5.26
N HIS A 148 -0.90 -22.72 -4.88
CA HIS A 148 -0.79 -22.23 -3.50
C HIS A 148 -1.78 -21.11 -3.18
N GLY A 149 -2.47 -20.57 -4.19
CA GLY A 149 -3.56 -19.61 -4.00
C GLY A 149 -3.54 -18.46 -5.00
N THR A 150 -4.08 -17.33 -4.56
CA THR A 150 -4.20 -16.10 -5.35
C THR A 150 -3.07 -15.15 -4.99
N VAL A 151 -2.19 -14.83 -5.93
CA VAL A 151 -1.07 -13.92 -5.70
C VAL A 151 -1.35 -12.57 -6.36
N VAL A 152 -1.19 -11.48 -5.60
CA VAL A 152 -1.25 -10.10 -6.08
C VAL A 152 0.00 -9.34 -5.66
N TYR A 153 0.62 -8.60 -6.58
CA TYR A 153 1.83 -7.83 -6.30
C TYR A 153 1.96 -6.59 -7.19
N SER A 154 2.84 -5.69 -6.76
CA SER A 154 3.30 -4.53 -7.53
C SER A 154 4.64 -4.85 -8.22
N VAL A 155 4.90 -4.24 -9.38
CA VAL A 155 6.21 -4.33 -10.05
C VAL A 155 7.30 -3.53 -9.35
N GLY A 156 6.94 -2.66 -8.40
CA GLY A 156 7.93 -1.92 -7.62
C GLY A 156 8.71 -0.83 -8.39
N PRO A 157 9.63 -0.14 -7.69
CA PRO A 157 10.24 1.11 -8.18
C PRO A 157 11.17 0.97 -9.38
N ASP A 158 11.69 -0.22 -9.69
CA ASP A 158 12.46 -0.47 -10.90
C ASP A 158 11.57 -0.67 -12.14
N GLY A 159 10.28 -0.95 -11.93
CA GLY A 159 9.31 -1.21 -12.98
C GLY A 159 9.51 -2.55 -13.69
N GLU A 160 10.39 -3.41 -13.17
CA GLU A 160 10.68 -4.71 -13.76
C GLU A 160 9.80 -5.79 -13.10
N ASP A 161 9.08 -6.55 -13.94
CA ASP A 161 8.22 -7.63 -13.44
C ASP A 161 9.08 -8.87 -13.15
N ASP A 162 9.39 -9.06 -11.87
CA ASP A 162 10.15 -10.20 -11.34
C ASP A 162 9.26 -11.43 -11.05
N GLY A 163 7.96 -11.35 -11.35
CA GLY A 163 6.98 -12.37 -10.98
C GLY A 163 6.61 -12.38 -9.49
N GLY A 164 6.87 -11.28 -8.77
CA GLY A 164 6.58 -11.12 -7.35
C GLY A 164 7.54 -11.88 -6.44
N GLN A 165 8.81 -12.04 -6.85
CA GLN A 165 9.81 -12.81 -6.10
C GLN A 165 10.41 -12.02 -4.94
N GLU A 166 10.55 -10.70 -5.07
CA GLU A 166 11.13 -9.84 -4.04
C GLU A 166 10.12 -9.36 -3.00
N PHE A 167 8.81 -9.44 -3.30
CA PHE A 167 7.77 -8.88 -2.45
C PHE A 167 7.19 -9.92 -1.48
N TRP A 168 7.43 -9.71 -0.18
CA TRP A 168 6.92 -10.51 0.94
C TRP A 168 5.40 -10.35 1.18
N HIS A 169 4.67 -9.72 0.25
CA HIS A 169 3.22 -9.51 0.31
C HIS A 169 2.52 -10.60 -0.52
N MET A 170 2.89 -11.85 -0.28
CA MET A 170 2.16 -12.98 -0.81
C MET A 170 0.86 -13.06 -0.01
N VAL A 171 -0.25 -12.61 -0.59
CA VAL A 171 -1.58 -12.88 -0.04
C VAL A 171 -1.83 -14.37 -0.22
N MET A 172 -1.46 -15.18 0.78
CA MET A 172 -1.82 -16.58 0.78
C MET A 172 -3.18 -16.72 1.46
N SER A 173 -4.22 -16.85 0.65
CA SER A 173 -5.51 -17.36 1.13
C SER A 173 -5.29 -18.80 1.60
N SER A 174 -5.36 -19.00 2.91
CA SER A 174 -5.08 -20.28 3.54
C SER A 174 -6.23 -21.28 3.32
N GLU A 175 -6.19 -22.03 2.23
CA GLU A 175 -6.58 -23.44 2.31
C GLU A 175 -5.35 -24.28 2.72
N GLY A 176 -5.04 -24.26 4.02
CA GLY A 176 -4.43 -25.40 4.73
C GLY A 176 -3.14 -26.02 4.19
N VAL A 177 -2.21 -25.25 3.63
CA VAL A 177 -0.84 -25.74 3.43
C VAL A 177 0.07 -25.05 4.44
N ASP A 178 0.49 -25.79 5.46
CA ASP A 178 1.66 -25.47 6.28
C ASP A 178 2.88 -25.42 5.33
N LEU A 179 3.13 -24.25 4.76
CA LEU A 179 4.40 -23.97 4.10
C LEU A 179 5.40 -23.67 5.21
N GLU A 180 6.24 -24.66 5.52
CA GLU A 180 7.52 -24.39 6.15
C GLU A 180 8.19 -23.29 5.32
N VAL A 181 8.29 -22.09 5.89
CA VAL A 181 9.07 -21.00 5.32
C VAL A 181 10.52 -21.47 5.36
N GLU A 182 10.94 -22.21 4.34
CA GLU A 182 12.35 -22.40 4.03
C GLU A 182 12.89 -21.00 3.81
N THR A 183 13.55 -20.51 4.85
CA THR A 183 14.29 -19.27 4.80
C THR A 183 15.36 -19.51 3.75
N PHE A 184 15.13 -19.04 2.52
CA PHE A 184 16.15 -18.98 1.47
C PHE A 184 17.22 -17.99 1.95
N MET A 185 18.07 -18.44 2.87
CA MET A 185 19.39 -17.89 3.04
C MET A 185 20.14 -18.28 1.77
N SER A 186 20.22 -17.34 0.85
CA SER A 186 21.11 -17.41 -0.30
C SER A 186 22.51 -17.74 0.23
N ASP A 187 22.93 -18.98 -0.01
CA ASP A 187 24.25 -19.47 0.31
C ASP A 187 25.24 -18.74 -0.64
N PRO A 188 26.08 -17.82 -0.15
CA PRO A 188 26.91 -16.98 -1.02
C PRO A 188 28.12 -17.73 -1.61
N GLU A 189 28.23 -19.05 -1.42
CA GLU A 189 29.41 -19.84 -1.81
C GLU A 189 29.32 -20.55 -3.17
N GLN A 190 28.31 -20.30 -4.00
CA GLN A 190 28.28 -20.88 -5.36
C GLN A 190 28.24 -19.81 -6.47
N ALA A 191 29.40 -19.20 -6.70
CA ALA A 191 29.74 -18.63 -8.00
C ALA A 191 31.01 -19.34 -8.53
N PRO A 192 31.06 -19.72 -9.83
CA PRO A 192 32.15 -20.48 -10.44
C PRO A 192 33.48 -19.73 -10.55
#